data_AF-A0A9I9E1S0-F1
#
_entry.id   AF-A0A9I9E1S0-F1
#
_cell.length_a   1.000
_cell.length_b   1.000
_cell.length_c   1.000
_cell.angle_alpha   90.00
_cell.angle_beta   90.00
_cell.angle_gamma   90.00
#
_symmetry.space_group_name_H-M   'P 1'
#
loop_
_entity.id
_entity.type
_entity.pdbx_description
1 polymer ?
#
loop_
_entity_poly.entity_id
_entity_poly.type
_entity_poly.pdbx_seq_one_letter_code
_entity_poly.pdbx_strand_id
1 'polypeptide(L)' 'MLPISSTSKPTSKRWRILLLNGSYGTYPSPYALGAYEIEVVVEQYRQVALNVIRA' A
#
# COMPACT_ATOMS: atom_id res chain seq x y z
N MET A 1 -9.03 -4.12 -5.52
CA MET A 1 -8.53 -2.82 -4.99
C MET A 1 -7.14 -2.58 -5.56
N LEU A 2 -6.83 -1.33 -5.92
CA LEU A 2 -5.50 -0.93 -6.38
C LEU A 2 -4.61 -0.60 -5.17
N PRO A 3 -3.28 -0.77 -5.24
CA PRO A 3 -2.39 -0.28 -4.20
C PRO A 3 -2.50 1.24 -4.02
N ILE A 4 -2.31 1.74 -2.81
CA ILE A 4 -2.35 3.19 -2.50
C ILE A 4 -0.95 3.80 -2.52
N SER A 5 -0.84 5.07 -2.88
CA SER A 5 0.44 5.80 -2.95
C SER A 5 0.21 7.31 -2.88
N SER A 6 1.30 8.08 -2.86
CA SER A 6 1.30 9.55 -3.04
C SER A 6 1.20 9.98 -4.51
N THR A 7 1.31 9.03 -5.44
CA THR A 7 1.28 9.27 -6.89
C THR A 7 0.54 8.16 -7.61
N SER A 8 0.05 8.41 -8.82
CA SER A 8 -0.52 7.39 -9.70
C SER A 8 0.53 6.64 -10.53
N LYS A 9 1.82 7.02 -10.44
CA LYS A 9 2.90 6.40 -11.21
C LYS A 9 3.26 5.01 -10.64
N PRO A 10 3.26 3.94 -11.46
CA PRO A 10 3.70 2.62 -11.01
C PRO A 10 5.22 2.56 -10.84
N THR A 11 5.68 1.57 -10.06
CA THR A 11 7.10 1.21 -9.99
C THR A 11 7.60 0.78 -11.37
N SER A 12 8.82 1.19 -11.73
CA SER A 12 9.45 0.83 -12.99
C SER A 12 9.45 -0.70 -13.23
N LYS A 13 9.24 -1.11 -14.50
CA LYS A 13 9.22 -2.51 -14.95
C LYS A 13 10.54 -3.27 -14.71
N ARG A 14 11.61 -2.56 -14.36
CA ARG A 14 12.87 -3.16 -13.88
C ARG A 14 12.65 -4.00 -12.63
N TRP A 15 11.70 -3.62 -11.79
CA TRP A 15 11.36 -4.31 -10.55
C TRP A 15 10.10 -5.17 -10.74
N ARG A 16 10.06 -6.31 -10.05
CA ARG A 16 8.95 -7.29 -10.11
C ARG A 16 8.45 -7.63 -8.72
N ILE A 17 7.18 -7.99 -8.62
CA ILE A 17 6.54 -8.46 -7.39
C ILE A 17 6.44 -9.98 -7.41
N LEU A 18 6.75 -10.64 -6.29
CA LEU A 18 6.50 -12.07 -6.13
C LEU A 18 5.01 -12.29 -5.90
N LEU A 19 4.40 -13.12 -6.74
CA LEU A 19 3.00 -13.52 -6.63
C LEU A 19 2.87 -14.78 -5.77
N LEU A 20 1.66 -15.01 -5.23
CA LEU A 20 1.37 -16.17 -4.35
C LEU A 20 1.63 -17.52 -5.03
N ASN A 21 1.55 -17.59 -6.36
CA ASN A 21 1.86 -18.78 -7.14
C ASN A 21 3.37 -18.96 -7.42
N GLY A 22 4.23 -18.16 -6.78
CA GLY A 22 5.69 -18.20 -6.95
C GLY A 22 6.22 -17.52 -8.22
N SER A 23 5.35 -16.99 -9.08
CA SER A 23 5.77 -16.27 -10.30
C SER A 23 6.05 -14.79 -10.05
N TYR A 24 6.70 -14.12 -11.01
CA TYR A 24 7.02 -12.69 -10.94
C TYR A 24 6.06 -11.84 -11.79
N GLY A 25 5.34 -10.92 -11.15
CA GLY A 25 4.43 -9.96 -11.77
C GLY A 25 5.01 -8.55 -11.89
N THR A 26 4.29 -7.66 -12.58
CA THR A 26 4.56 -6.22 -12.57
C THR A 26 3.80 -5.52 -11.46
N TYR A 27 4.37 -4.47 -10.88
CA TYR A 27 3.62 -3.56 -10.02
C TYR A 27 2.53 -2.83 -10.82
N PRO A 28 1.25 -2.88 -10.40
CA PRO A 28 0.17 -2.17 -11.06
C PRO A 28 0.26 -0.66 -10.78
N SER A 29 -0.51 0.13 -11.54
CA SER A 29 -0.67 1.56 -11.26
C SER A 29 -1.36 1.75 -9.89
N PRO A 30 -0.75 2.49 -8.96
CA PRO A 30 -1.39 2.79 -7.68
C PRO A 30 -2.46 3.88 -7.81
N TYR A 31 -3.33 3.95 -6.80
CA TYR A 31 -4.26 5.04 -6.54
C TYR A 31 -3.58 6.11 -5.67
N ALA A 32 -3.60 7.36 -6.12
CA ALA A 32 -3.03 8.48 -5.38
C ALA A 32 -4.02 8.97 -4.33
N LEU A 33 -3.63 8.95 -3.05
CA LEU A 33 -4.50 9.36 -1.95
C LEU A 33 -4.69 10.88 -1.91
N GLY A 34 -5.94 11.28 -1.62
CA GLY A 34 -6.26 12.64 -1.20
C GLY A 34 -5.90 12.91 0.27
N ALA A 35 -5.92 14.19 0.66
CA ALA A 35 -5.53 14.61 2.01
C ALA A 35 -6.32 13.89 3.13
N TYR A 36 -7.65 13.79 3.00
CA TYR A 36 -8.50 13.10 3.98
C TYR A 36 -8.22 11.60 4.05
N GLU A 37 -7.84 10.97 2.94
CA GLU A 37 -7.53 9.53 2.93
C GLU A 37 -6.18 9.23 3.57
N ILE A 38 -5.24 10.18 3.55
CA ILE A 38 -3.99 10.08 4.30
C ILE A 38 -4.28 10.04 5.81
N GLU A 39 -5.21 10.88 6.29
CA GLU A 39 -5.63 10.87 7.70
C GLU A 39 -6.23 9.51 8.12
N VAL A 40 -6.96 8.84 7.22
CA VAL A 40 -7.46 7.48 7.46
C VAL A 40 -6.31 6.49 7.67
N VAL A 41 -5.23 6.58 6.87
CA VAL A 41 -4.05 5.72 7.05
C VAL A 41 -3.35 6.02 8.39
N VAL A 42 -3.25 7.28 8.79
CA VAL A 42 -2.70 7.67 10.10
C VAL A 42 -3.51 7.04 11.24
N GLU A 43 -4.83 7.10 11.15
CA GLU A 43 -5.73 6.50 12.14
C GLU A 43 -5.58 4.97 12.21
N GLN A 44 -5.39 4.30 11.06
CA GLN A 44 -5.10 2.87 11.01
C GLN A 44 -3.81 2.54 11.77
N TYR A 45 -2.73 3.31 11.58
CA TYR A 45 -1.48 3.12 12.35
C TYR A 45 -1.68 3.36 13.84
N ARG A 46 -2.43 4.39 14.22
CA ARG A 46 -2.78 4.66 15.63
C ARG A 46 -3.46 3.45 16.26
N GLN A 47 -4.41 2.84 15.55
CA GLN A 47 -5.15 1.70 16.07
C GLN A 47 -4.32 0.41 16.09
N VAL A 48 -3.44 0.22 15.11
CA VAL A 48 -2.46 -0.88 15.14
C VAL A 48 -1.57 -0.77 16.38
N ALA A 49 -1.06 0.42 16.72
CA ALA A 49 -0.23 0.60 17.91
C ALA A 49 -0.96 0.23 19.21
N LEU A 50 -2.23 0.61 19.35
CA LEU A 50 -3.05 0.18 20.49
C LEU A 50 -3.27 -1.32 20.53
N ASN A 51 -3.51 -1.95 19.37
CA ASN A 51 -3.72 -3.38 19.29
C ASN A 51 -2.45 -4.17 19.63
N VAL A 52 -1.28 -3.70 19.21
CA VAL A 52 0.02 -4.31 19.54
C VAL A 52 0.28 -4.31 21.04
N ILE A 53 -0.06 -3.23 21.75
CA ILE A 53 0.11 -3.15 23.21
C ILE A 53 -0.84 -4.11 23.95
N ARG A 54 -2.02 -4.38 23.38
CA ARG A 54 -3.03 -5.26 23.99
C ARG A 54 -2.80 -6.74 23.73
N ALA A 55 -2.03 -7.09 22.71
CA ALA A 55 -1.74 -8.46 22.32
C ALA A 55 -0.66 -9.07 23.22
#